data_AF-A0A7J4QW16-F1
#
_entry.id   AF-A0A7J4QW16-F1
#
_cell.length_a   1.000
_cell.length_b   1.000
_cell.length_c   1.000
_cell.angle_alpha   90.00
_cell.angle_beta   90.00
_cell.angle_gamma   90.00
#
_symmetry.space_group_name_H-M   'P 1'
#
loop_
_entity.id
_entity.type
_entity.pdbx_description
1 polymer ?
#
loop_
_entity_poly.entity_id
_entity_poly.type
_entity_poly.pdbx_seq_one_letter_code
_entity_poly.pdbx_strand_id
1 'polypeptide(L)'
;IAAPEKPFDAAEAAAIHDFVTEKGGKVVLASNSTNAQLVASEFGVKYFDAPVVDPFQFYEVADETGQALKPDERKLWAAASITRDVTQMGDEKHVPCSNNDIDNARVNDCRMPVLFHRATAIQVLDEEVDDDREVMVLAHASTPAFIARQDTNIDNLNNPTLGEGKTGLIIRMDYPGIEVLDEQPNNNFGEVDVTGSIVFVSDHSVLANHLWNQTIGEETGKQQCESPYYVSNALGNSHACWDSALFSSDGREVEWNGNGPYFEALFYDMMEFDNEEITTKVTRDPSEFNLVFDESRHVSSALSSPFTEAIGAVVLLTSDNVLKWLIILNLFALLAIAIMVVPEKENWRHVFDLTRFRERPTKIDTSQYQMRVREAFLSKVRQFNDLTRDEFARKTPAEIMYMVKDPRLVELISSNRSYSNEELREVIPQIRRWGK
;
A
#
# COMPACT_ATOMS: atom_id res chain seq x y z
N ILE A 1 1.96 -4.02 6.15
CA ILE A 1 1.17 -2.77 6.10
C ILE A 1 2.10 -1.61 6.43
N ALA A 2 2.30 -0.68 5.50
CA ALA A 2 3.18 0.47 5.70
C ALA A 2 2.43 1.77 5.47
N ALA A 3 2.66 2.76 6.33
CA ALA A 3 2.18 4.14 6.19
C ALA A 3 0.66 4.29 5.93
N PRO A 4 -0.23 3.75 6.80
CA PRO A 4 -1.68 3.91 6.59
C PRO A 4 -2.07 5.41 6.67
N GLU A 5 -2.56 5.99 5.57
CA GLU A 5 -3.01 7.40 5.54
C GLU A 5 -4.43 7.59 6.07
N LYS A 6 -5.21 6.51 6.11
CA LYS A 6 -6.57 6.47 6.69
C LYS A 6 -6.57 5.57 7.93
N PRO A 7 -7.29 5.93 9.02
CA PRO A 7 -7.48 5.05 10.16
C PRO A 7 -8.25 3.79 9.75
N PHE A 8 -7.91 2.66 10.40
CA PHE A 8 -8.67 1.42 10.30
C PHE A 8 -10.05 1.58 10.95
N ASP A 9 -11.02 0.83 10.44
CA ASP A 9 -12.28 0.64 11.17
C ASP A 9 -12.20 -0.54 12.15
N ALA A 10 -13.20 -0.67 13.02
CA ALA A 10 -13.21 -1.70 14.05
C ALA A 10 -13.32 -3.12 13.48
N ALA A 11 -13.98 -3.29 12.32
CA ALA A 11 -14.11 -4.60 11.70
C ALA A 11 -12.80 -5.06 11.06
N GLU A 12 -12.06 -4.13 10.45
CA GLU A 12 -10.72 -4.36 9.91
C GLU A 12 -9.71 -4.65 11.00
N ALA A 13 -9.74 -3.89 12.10
CA ALA A 13 -8.88 -4.14 13.25
C ALA A 13 -9.14 -5.53 13.87
N ALA A 14 -10.41 -5.88 14.10
CA ALA A 14 -10.79 -7.20 14.58
C ALA A 14 -10.38 -8.31 13.59
N ALA A 15 -10.56 -8.11 12.28
CA ALA A 15 -10.15 -9.11 11.29
C ALA A 15 -8.62 -9.34 11.25
N ILE A 16 -7.82 -8.29 11.48
CA ILE A 16 -6.36 -8.42 11.61
C ILE A 16 -6.01 -9.16 12.92
N HIS A 17 -6.70 -8.83 14.01
CA HIS A 17 -6.55 -9.52 15.29
C HIS A 17 -6.81 -11.02 15.11
N ASP A 18 -7.98 -11.42 14.63
CA ASP A 18 -8.35 -12.82 14.40
C ASP A 18 -7.42 -13.51 13.40
N PHE A 19 -6.94 -12.79 12.38
CA PHE A 19 -5.97 -13.34 11.43
C PHE A 19 -4.66 -13.73 12.12
N VAL A 20 -4.18 -12.93 13.08
CA VAL A 20 -2.97 -13.23 13.83
C VAL A 20 -3.25 -14.29 14.89
N THR A 21 -4.25 -14.08 15.75
CA THR A 21 -4.45 -14.86 16.97
C THR A 21 -5.21 -16.17 16.77
N GLU A 22 -6.03 -16.30 15.73
CA GLU A 22 -6.80 -17.53 15.46
C GLU A 22 -6.30 -18.31 14.23
N LYS A 23 -5.55 -17.67 13.33
CA LYS A 23 -5.15 -18.28 12.04
C LYS A 23 -3.64 -18.38 11.83
N GLY A 24 -2.83 -18.02 12.82
CA GLY A 24 -1.37 -18.05 12.71
C GLY A 24 -0.81 -17.04 11.69
N GLY A 25 -1.56 -15.99 11.39
CA GLY A 25 -1.19 -14.97 10.43
C GLY A 25 0.02 -14.16 10.90
N LYS A 26 0.85 -13.74 9.94
CA LYS A 26 2.05 -12.94 10.18
C LYS A 26 1.83 -11.53 9.64
N VAL A 27 1.94 -10.51 10.49
CA VAL A 27 1.63 -9.11 10.13
C VAL A 27 2.75 -8.17 10.59
N VAL A 28 3.16 -7.26 9.71
CA VAL A 28 4.06 -6.15 10.07
C VAL A 28 3.32 -4.85 9.81
N LEU A 29 3.16 -4.02 10.84
CA LEU A 29 2.50 -2.73 10.79
C LEU A 29 3.51 -1.62 11.11
N ALA A 30 3.95 -0.91 10.08
CA ALA A 30 4.87 0.21 10.22
C ALA A 30 4.13 1.53 10.00
N SER A 31 4.09 2.38 11.04
CA SER A 31 3.36 3.65 11.02
C SER A 31 4.01 4.65 11.95
N ASN A 32 4.04 5.92 11.55
CA ASN A 32 4.40 7.06 12.40
C ASN A 32 3.18 7.93 12.74
N SER A 33 1.97 7.39 12.56
CA SER A 33 0.71 8.09 12.82
C SER A 33 -0.24 7.24 13.66
N THR A 34 -1.21 7.91 14.29
CA THR A 34 -2.28 7.28 15.07
C THR A 34 -3.31 6.55 14.23
N ASN A 35 -3.19 6.55 12.89
CA ASN A 35 -4.10 5.80 12.02
C ASN A 35 -4.04 4.28 12.30
N ALA A 36 -2.87 3.80 12.72
CA ALA A 36 -2.63 2.42 13.15
C ALA A 36 -3.13 2.10 14.57
N GLN A 37 -3.57 3.12 15.35
CA GLN A 37 -3.87 2.97 16.77
C GLN A 37 -5.00 1.98 17.03
N LEU A 38 -6.01 1.90 16.16
CA LEU A 38 -7.15 1.01 16.39
C LEU A 38 -6.73 -0.47 16.31
N VAL A 39 -5.90 -0.83 15.32
CA VAL A 39 -5.29 -2.16 15.26
C VAL A 39 -4.41 -2.37 16.48
N ALA A 40 -3.53 -1.41 16.79
CA ALA A 40 -2.62 -1.50 17.93
C ALA A 40 -3.34 -1.72 19.27
N SER A 41 -4.51 -1.09 19.49
CA SER A 41 -5.27 -1.27 20.73
C SER A 41 -5.83 -2.68 20.92
N GLU A 42 -6.17 -3.39 19.84
CA GLU A 42 -6.59 -4.81 19.94
C GLU A 42 -5.45 -5.68 20.49
N PHE A 43 -4.21 -5.29 20.21
CA PHE A 43 -3.00 -5.95 20.72
C PHE A 43 -2.45 -5.27 21.99
N GLY A 44 -3.20 -4.40 22.67
CA GLY A 44 -2.72 -3.72 23.89
C GLY A 44 -1.51 -2.80 23.66
N VAL A 45 -1.39 -2.22 22.46
CA VAL A 45 -0.30 -1.33 22.06
C VAL A 45 -0.81 0.10 21.85
N LYS A 46 -0.04 1.06 22.32
CA LYS A 46 -0.32 2.49 22.17
C LYS A 46 0.73 3.18 21.29
N TYR A 47 0.30 3.69 20.16
CA TYR A 47 1.02 4.66 19.35
C TYR A 47 0.90 6.05 19.94
N PHE A 48 1.99 6.80 19.86
CA PHE A 48 1.99 8.22 20.16
C PHE A 48 1.79 9.04 18.89
N ASP A 49 1.16 10.19 19.07
CA ASP A 49 0.79 11.15 18.03
C ASP A 49 1.88 12.19 17.73
N ALA A 50 3.03 12.10 18.42
CA ALA A 50 4.14 13.01 18.29
C ALA A 50 5.46 12.26 18.08
N PRO A 51 6.45 12.89 17.42
CA PRO A 51 7.74 12.28 17.15
C PRO A 51 8.55 12.10 18.43
N VAL A 52 9.40 11.08 18.43
CA VAL A 52 10.43 10.89 19.45
C VAL A 52 11.65 11.72 19.08
N VAL A 53 12.20 12.40 20.09
CA VAL A 53 13.46 13.12 20.02
C VAL A 53 14.44 12.44 20.96
N ASP A 54 15.62 12.12 20.44
CA ASP A 54 16.71 11.53 21.21
C ASP A 54 17.98 12.39 21.03
N PRO A 55 18.44 13.06 22.10
CA PRO A 55 19.62 13.92 22.02
C PRO A 55 20.94 13.12 21.96
N PHE A 56 20.92 11.79 22.13
CA PHE A 56 22.12 10.95 22.14
C PHE A 56 22.16 9.93 21.00
N GLN A 57 21.01 9.39 20.59
CA GLN A 57 20.92 8.32 19.56
C GLN A 57 20.26 8.80 18.28
N PHE A 58 20.94 9.68 17.55
CA PHE A 58 20.55 10.10 16.20
C PHE A 58 21.68 9.88 15.20
N TYR A 59 21.37 9.74 13.91
CA TYR A 59 22.35 9.54 12.85
C TYR A 59 22.62 10.83 12.06
N GLU A 60 23.87 10.99 11.64
CA GLU A 60 24.31 12.17 10.90
C GLU A 60 24.06 12.04 9.39
N VAL A 61 23.81 13.17 8.75
CA VAL A 61 23.56 13.24 7.30
C VAL A 61 24.38 14.38 6.71
N ALA A 62 25.12 14.07 5.65
CA ALA A 62 25.82 15.05 4.83
C ALA A 62 24.96 15.46 3.62
N ASP A 63 25.22 16.65 3.09
CA ASP A 63 24.67 17.08 1.81
C ASP A 63 25.41 16.47 0.61
N GLU A 64 24.96 16.79 -0.61
CA GLU A 64 25.59 16.34 -1.86
C GLU A 64 27.04 16.83 -2.03
N THR A 65 27.45 17.85 -1.28
CA THR A 65 28.82 18.38 -1.28
C THR A 65 29.71 17.74 -0.21
N GLY A 66 29.16 16.80 0.56
CA GLY A 66 29.82 16.10 1.65
C GLY A 66 29.90 16.90 2.95
N GLN A 67 29.21 18.04 3.08
CA GLN A 67 29.17 18.84 4.31
C GLN A 67 28.08 18.32 5.25
N ALA A 68 28.37 18.25 6.55
CA ALA A 68 27.36 17.90 7.55
C ALA A 68 26.18 18.87 7.52
N LEU A 69 24.97 18.30 7.45
CA LEU A 69 23.75 19.05 7.68
C LEU A 69 23.62 19.37 9.17
N LYS A 70 22.71 20.29 9.49
CA LYS A 70 22.34 20.54 10.88
C LYS A 70 21.79 19.24 11.49
N PRO A 71 22.27 18.81 12.67
CA PRO A 71 21.79 17.60 13.33
C PRO A 71 20.27 17.69 13.58
N ASP A 72 19.60 16.57 13.37
CA ASP A 72 18.15 16.42 13.60
C ASP A 72 17.95 15.24 14.54
N GLU A 73 17.80 15.53 15.84
CA GLU A 73 17.63 14.57 16.95
C GLU A 73 16.37 13.68 16.84
N ARG A 74 15.60 13.82 15.76
CA ARG A 74 14.46 12.94 15.40
C ARG A 74 14.85 11.83 14.42
N LYS A 75 16.04 11.90 13.82
CA LYS A 75 16.59 10.89 12.91
C LYS A 75 17.30 9.83 13.73
N LEU A 76 16.52 8.96 14.35
CA LEU A 76 17.01 8.06 15.39
C LEU A 76 17.76 6.87 14.80
N TRP A 77 18.64 6.28 15.60
CA TRP A 77 19.10 4.91 15.39
C TRP A 77 18.82 4.10 16.65
N ALA A 78 18.59 2.80 16.51
CA ALA A 78 18.56 1.88 17.63
C ALA A 78 19.23 0.57 17.25
N ALA A 79 19.92 -0.06 18.20
CA ALA A 79 20.35 -1.44 18.04
C ALA A 79 19.12 -2.34 18.27
N ALA A 80 18.71 -3.09 17.27
CA ALA A 80 17.51 -3.92 17.31
C ALA A 80 17.87 -5.40 17.41
N SER A 81 17.21 -6.14 18.30
CA SER A 81 17.23 -7.61 18.33
C SER A 81 16.16 -8.17 17.39
N ILE A 82 16.21 -9.47 17.08
CA ILE A 82 15.26 -10.09 16.14
C ILE A 82 14.24 -10.98 16.87
N THR A 83 14.69 -11.76 17.84
CA THR A 83 13.85 -12.80 18.50
C THR A 83 13.75 -12.64 20.02
N ARG A 84 14.48 -11.70 20.63
CA ARG A 84 14.51 -11.55 22.10
C ARG A 84 14.24 -10.12 22.51
N ASP A 85 13.58 -9.92 23.64
CA ASP A 85 13.42 -8.60 24.23
C ASP A 85 14.79 -8.01 24.61
N VAL A 86 15.11 -6.82 24.10
CA VAL A 86 16.40 -6.13 24.35
C VAL A 86 16.64 -5.91 25.85
N THR A 87 15.58 -5.65 26.62
CA THR A 87 15.69 -5.39 28.07
C THR A 87 16.05 -6.64 28.88
N GLN A 88 15.86 -7.82 28.29
CA GLN A 88 16.14 -9.12 28.91
C GLN A 88 17.47 -9.72 28.42
N MET A 89 18.13 -9.11 27.43
CA MET A 89 19.43 -9.56 26.95
C MET A 89 20.54 -9.24 27.97
N GLY A 90 21.49 -10.18 28.13
CA GLY A 90 22.66 -10.02 28.99
C GLY A 90 23.78 -9.29 28.27
N ASP A 91 24.98 -9.86 28.28
CA ASP A 91 26.14 -9.33 27.55
C ASP A 91 25.95 -9.41 26.03
N GLU A 92 25.07 -10.31 25.56
CA GLU A 92 24.74 -10.53 24.15
C GLU A 92 24.10 -9.28 23.51
N LYS A 93 23.54 -8.37 24.31
CA LYS A 93 22.96 -7.11 23.81
C LYS A 93 23.98 -6.20 23.11
N HIS A 94 25.26 -6.48 23.28
CA HIS A 94 26.35 -5.75 22.65
C HIS A 94 26.93 -6.47 21.44
N VAL A 95 26.44 -7.65 21.08
CA VAL A 95 26.98 -8.44 19.98
C VAL A 95 26.30 -8.03 18.67
N PRO A 96 27.04 -7.54 17.65
CA PRO A 96 26.47 -7.29 16.33
C PRO A 96 26.24 -8.60 15.58
N CYS A 97 25.14 -8.70 14.82
CA CYS A 97 24.91 -9.86 13.95
C CYS A 97 25.88 -9.87 12.76
N SER A 98 26.49 -11.02 12.47
CA SER A 98 27.29 -11.18 11.24
C SER A 98 26.42 -11.65 10.06
N ASN A 99 26.91 -11.45 8.83
CA ASN A 99 26.22 -11.98 7.65
C ASN A 99 26.04 -13.49 7.71
N ASN A 100 27.02 -14.21 8.28
CA ASN A 100 26.91 -15.66 8.46
C ASN A 100 25.80 -16.02 9.47
N ASP A 101 25.55 -15.18 10.48
CA ASP A 101 24.45 -15.42 11.42
C ASP A 101 23.09 -15.23 10.72
N ILE A 102 22.97 -14.22 9.87
CA ILE A 102 21.76 -13.98 9.05
C ILE A 102 21.53 -15.15 8.09
N ASP A 103 22.55 -15.52 7.31
CA ASP A 103 22.46 -16.57 6.28
C ASP A 103 22.10 -17.95 6.86
N ASN A 104 22.45 -18.20 8.13
CA ASN A 104 22.17 -19.46 8.82
C ASN A 104 21.01 -19.34 9.85
N ALA A 105 20.26 -18.23 9.85
CA ALA A 105 19.17 -17.97 10.78
C ALA A 105 19.56 -18.09 12.28
N ARG A 106 20.79 -17.69 12.64
CA ARG A 106 21.31 -17.70 14.02
C ARG A 106 21.26 -16.30 14.64
N VAL A 107 20.06 -15.75 14.74
CA VAL A 107 19.85 -14.33 15.06
C VAL A 107 19.39 -14.06 16.50
N ASN A 108 19.46 -15.07 17.38
CA ASN A 108 18.95 -14.99 18.74
C ASN A 108 19.76 -14.10 19.69
N ASP A 109 21.08 -14.16 19.58
CA ASP A 109 22.00 -13.54 20.55
C ASP A 109 22.83 -12.43 19.90
N CYS A 110 22.21 -11.68 18.99
CA CYS A 110 22.85 -10.57 18.30
C CYS A 110 21.85 -9.45 17.98
N ARG A 111 22.37 -8.26 17.67
CA ARG A 111 21.59 -7.08 17.31
C ARG A 111 22.14 -6.39 16.07
N MET A 112 21.31 -5.61 15.41
CA MET A 112 21.70 -4.82 14.23
C MET A 112 21.30 -3.36 14.39
N PRO A 113 22.08 -2.40 13.88
CA PRO A 113 21.64 -1.01 13.84
C PRO A 113 20.49 -0.84 12.85
N VAL A 114 19.40 -0.21 13.30
CA VAL A 114 18.25 0.18 12.48
C VAL A 114 18.07 1.69 12.56
N LEU A 115 17.94 2.35 11.40
CA LEU A 115 17.73 3.78 11.30
C LEU A 115 16.25 4.12 11.13
N PHE A 116 15.81 5.21 11.77
CA PHE A 116 14.45 5.73 11.76
C PHE A 116 14.47 7.20 11.35
N HIS A 117 13.64 7.60 10.39
CA HIS A 117 13.62 8.97 9.90
C HIS A 117 12.73 9.89 10.75
N ARG A 118 11.53 9.40 11.11
CA ARG A 118 10.47 10.11 11.82
C ARG A 118 9.70 9.14 12.71
N ALA A 119 10.41 8.47 13.61
CA ALA A 119 9.80 7.60 14.59
C ALA A 119 8.89 8.35 15.56
N THR A 120 7.74 7.77 15.84
CA THR A 120 6.99 8.04 17.07
C THR A 120 7.40 7.05 18.15
N ALA A 121 6.71 7.07 19.28
CA ALA A 121 6.87 6.06 20.31
C ALA A 121 5.76 5.02 20.20
N ILE A 122 6.07 3.81 20.62
CA ILE A 122 5.11 2.74 20.88
C ILE A 122 5.29 2.30 22.33
N GLN A 123 4.19 2.14 23.05
CA GLN A 123 4.18 1.62 24.41
C GLN A 123 3.26 0.39 24.49
N VAL A 124 3.75 -0.69 25.07
CA VAL A 124 2.93 -1.84 25.46
C VAL A 124 2.18 -1.47 26.73
N LEU A 125 0.87 -1.67 26.72
CA LEU A 125 0.00 -1.46 27.88
C LEU A 125 -0.07 -2.77 28.68
N ASP A 126 0.15 -2.66 29.98
CA ASP A 126 0.15 -3.80 30.92
C ASP A 126 -1.29 -4.23 31.33
N GLU A 127 -2.34 -3.64 30.73
CA GLU A 127 -3.75 -3.90 31.08
C GLU A 127 -4.40 -4.93 30.12
N GLU A 128 -4.86 -6.06 30.68
CA GLU A 128 -5.95 -6.94 30.23
C GLU A 128 -5.99 -7.34 28.73
N VAL A 129 -4.94 -7.98 28.22
CA VAL A 129 -5.00 -8.78 26.98
C VAL A 129 -4.47 -10.17 27.31
N ASP A 130 -5.23 -11.22 26.96
CA ASP A 130 -5.06 -12.63 27.36
C ASP A 130 -3.59 -13.09 27.55
N ASP A 131 -3.38 -13.87 28.62
CA ASP A 131 -2.09 -14.25 29.24
C ASP A 131 -1.17 -15.17 28.38
N ASP A 132 -1.54 -15.47 27.14
CA ASP A 132 -0.82 -16.45 26.29
C ASP A 132 0.06 -15.83 25.19
N ARG A 133 0.24 -14.49 25.20
CA ARG A 133 1.09 -13.80 24.21
C ARG A 133 2.52 -13.57 24.72
N GLU A 134 3.49 -13.70 23.82
CA GLU A 134 4.90 -13.34 24.09
C GLU A 134 5.20 -11.96 23.52
N VAL A 135 5.44 -10.98 24.39
CA VAL A 135 5.75 -9.60 23.99
C VAL A 135 7.25 -9.34 24.06
N MET A 136 7.82 -8.84 22.97
CA MET A 136 9.24 -8.54 22.85
C MET A 136 9.45 -7.11 22.35
N VAL A 137 10.12 -6.27 23.15
CA VAL A 137 10.61 -4.97 22.69
C VAL A 137 11.95 -5.18 21.96
N LEU A 138 11.89 -5.23 20.63
CA LEU A 138 13.03 -5.49 19.76
C LEU A 138 13.95 -4.28 19.59
N ALA A 139 13.40 -3.07 19.67
CA ALA A 139 14.18 -1.84 19.65
C ALA A 139 13.51 -0.77 20.51
N HIS A 140 14.30 0.03 21.22
CA HIS A 140 13.81 1.16 22.01
C HIS A 140 14.75 2.36 21.85
N ALA A 141 14.22 3.56 22.05
CA ALA A 141 15.02 4.78 22.12
C ALA A 141 15.80 4.86 23.45
N SER A 142 16.77 5.76 23.56
CA SER A 142 17.56 5.90 24.79
C SER A 142 16.71 6.38 25.97
N THR A 143 17.20 6.15 27.19
CA THR A 143 16.53 6.57 28.44
C THR A 143 16.14 8.07 28.49
N PRO A 144 16.98 9.03 28.04
CA PRO A 144 16.62 10.44 27.99
C PRO A 144 15.74 10.84 26.79
N ALA A 145 15.38 9.91 25.89
CA ALA A 145 14.49 10.22 24.79
C ALA A 145 13.10 10.64 25.29
N PHE A 146 12.48 11.58 24.60
CA PHE A 146 11.19 12.14 24.97
C PHE A 146 10.29 12.31 23.75
N ILE A 147 8.99 12.43 24.02
CA ILE A 147 7.98 12.62 22.99
C ILE A 147 7.72 14.11 22.82
N ALA A 148 8.10 14.65 21.68
CA ALA A 148 8.02 16.09 21.37
C ALA A 148 6.60 16.49 20.94
N ARG A 149 5.69 16.66 21.92
CA ARG A 149 4.28 17.02 21.68
C ARG A 149 4.07 18.48 21.28
N GLN A 150 4.87 19.38 21.84
CA GLN A 150 4.74 20.82 21.61
C GLN A 150 6.00 21.40 20.96
N ASP A 151 7.15 21.08 21.54
CA ASP A 151 8.46 21.54 21.10
C ASP A 151 9.50 20.42 21.25
N THR A 152 10.72 20.69 20.80
CA THR A 152 11.86 19.77 20.94
C THR A 152 12.70 20.09 22.19
N ASN A 153 12.10 20.67 23.24
CA ASN A 153 12.80 20.99 24.47
C ASN A 153 12.55 19.89 25.52
N ILE A 154 13.62 19.23 25.95
CA ILE A 154 13.55 18.19 27.00
C ILE A 154 13.08 18.73 28.35
N ASP A 155 13.32 20.02 28.65
CA ASP A 155 12.92 20.65 29.91
C ASP A 155 11.42 21.01 29.96
N ASN A 156 10.70 20.85 28.84
CA ASN A 156 9.27 21.10 28.82
C ASN A 156 8.52 19.94 29.50
N LEU A 157 7.86 20.24 30.62
CA LEU A 157 7.08 19.27 31.40
C LEU A 157 5.93 18.60 30.60
N ASN A 158 5.53 19.18 29.47
CA ASN A 158 4.51 18.61 28.59
C ASN A 158 5.07 17.54 27.63
N ASN A 159 6.38 17.39 27.55
CA ASN A 159 7.07 16.37 26.77
C ASN A 159 7.38 15.18 27.68
N PRO A 160 6.60 14.08 27.63
CA PRO A 160 6.82 12.96 28.53
C PRO A 160 8.07 12.19 28.14
N THR A 161 8.83 11.77 29.16
CA THR A 161 9.84 10.71 29.07
C THR A 161 9.21 9.41 29.56
N LEU A 162 9.24 8.35 28.75
CA LEU A 162 8.66 7.07 29.12
C LEU A 162 9.62 6.20 29.94
N GLY A 163 10.93 6.46 29.83
CA GLY A 163 11.99 5.69 30.49
C GLY A 163 12.55 4.57 29.61
N GLU A 164 13.57 3.91 30.14
CA GLU A 164 14.30 2.84 29.45
C GLU A 164 13.38 1.66 29.13
N GLY A 165 13.45 1.15 27.89
CA GLY A 165 12.64 0.02 27.42
C GLY A 165 11.14 0.32 27.25
N LYS A 166 10.66 1.51 27.64
CA LYS A 166 9.24 1.90 27.52
C LYS A 166 8.95 2.75 26.27
N THR A 167 9.97 3.39 25.70
CA THR A 167 9.89 4.04 24.37
C THR A 167 10.22 3.03 23.28
N GLY A 168 9.29 2.10 23.02
CA GLY A 168 9.44 1.09 21.97
C GLY A 168 9.45 1.73 20.58
N LEU A 169 10.37 1.27 19.74
CA LEU A 169 10.47 1.62 18.32
C LEU A 169 10.06 0.44 17.43
N ILE A 170 10.42 -0.77 17.83
CA ILE A 170 9.99 -2.02 17.21
C ILE A 170 9.53 -2.95 18.33
N ILE A 171 8.30 -3.45 18.22
CA ILE A 171 7.71 -4.37 19.18
C ILE A 171 7.13 -5.55 18.40
N ARG A 172 7.50 -6.76 18.81
CA ARG A 172 6.96 -8.01 18.29
C ARG A 172 6.08 -8.65 19.35
N MET A 173 4.97 -9.24 18.90
CA MET A 173 4.09 -10.04 19.73
C MET A 173 3.82 -11.35 19.01
N ASP A 174 4.09 -12.45 19.70
CA ASP A 174 3.87 -13.80 19.20
C ASP A 174 2.75 -14.49 20.01
N TYR A 175 1.96 -15.30 19.32
CA TYR A 175 0.80 -16.03 19.80
C TYR A 175 0.96 -17.52 19.45
N PRO A 176 1.70 -18.29 20.26
CA PRO A 176 1.96 -19.70 19.99
C PRO A 176 0.73 -20.58 20.26
N GLY A 177 0.76 -21.84 19.83
CA GLY A 177 -0.26 -22.83 20.17
C GLY A 177 -1.54 -22.76 19.32
N ILE A 178 -1.49 -22.17 18.13
CA ILE A 178 -2.65 -22.04 17.24
C ILE A 178 -2.73 -23.27 16.35
N GLU A 179 -3.76 -24.09 16.55
CA GLU A 179 -4.02 -25.26 15.71
C GLU A 179 -4.72 -24.85 14.40
N VAL A 180 -4.06 -25.05 13.26
CA VAL A 180 -4.61 -24.79 11.93
C VAL A 180 -4.59 -26.04 11.04
N LEU A 181 -5.49 -26.10 10.06
CA LEU A 181 -5.50 -27.20 9.08
C LEU A 181 -4.58 -26.86 7.90
N ASP A 182 -3.48 -27.61 7.75
CA ASP A 182 -2.54 -27.44 6.64
C ASP A 182 -1.98 -28.79 6.12
N GLU A 183 -1.21 -28.75 5.02
CA GLU A 183 -0.46 -29.88 4.49
C GLU A 183 0.72 -30.23 5.41
N GLN A 184 0.74 -31.46 5.91
CA GLN A 184 1.83 -32.02 6.71
C GLN A 184 2.98 -32.55 5.81
N PRO A 185 4.19 -32.80 6.35
CA PRO A 185 5.34 -33.34 5.60
C PRO A 185 5.07 -34.60 4.77
N ASN A 186 4.05 -35.38 5.15
CA ASN A 186 3.64 -36.62 4.47
C ASN A 186 2.69 -36.39 3.27
N ASN A 187 2.45 -35.14 2.86
CA ASN A 187 1.45 -34.71 1.86
C ASN A 187 -0.01 -35.07 2.21
N ASN A 188 -0.33 -35.25 3.50
CA ASN A 188 -1.70 -35.32 3.99
C ASN A 188 -2.11 -33.97 4.61
N PHE A 189 -3.40 -33.68 4.63
CA PHE A 189 -3.94 -32.56 5.38
C PHE A 189 -4.21 -32.99 6.83
N GLY A 190 -3.81 -32.16 7.78
CA GLY A 190 -4.01 -32.39 9.20
C GLY A 190 -3.91 -31.10 10.02
N GLU A 191 -4.11 -31.21 11.32
CA GLU A 191 -3.86 -30.13 12.26
C GLU A 191 -2.34 -29.97 12.44
N VAL A 192 -1.87 -28.73 12.40
CA VAL A 192 -0.48 -28.32 12.65
C VAL A 192 -0.50 -27.14 13.63
N ASP A 193 0.48 -27.11 14.54
CA ASP A 193 0.66 -25.97 15.43
C ASP A 193 1.47 -24.86 14.75
N VAL A 194 0.98 -23.63 14.81
CA VAL A 194 1.61 -22.43 14.23
C VAL A 194 1.55 -21.26 15.20
N THR A 195 2.46 -20.31 15.04
CA THR A 195 2.53 -19.11 15.89
C THR A 195 1.97 -17.90 15.15
N GLY A 196 0.95 -17.22 15.67
CA GLY A 196 0.56 -15.91 15.14
C GLY A 196 1.60 -14.85 15.49
N SER A 197 2.01 -14.00 14.56
CA SER A 197 2.98 -12.94 14.89
C SER A 197 2.57 -11.58 14.34
N ILE A 198 2.70 -10.54 15.17
CA ILE A 198 2.55 -9.16 14.74
C ILE A 198 3.74 -8.30 15.18
N VAL A 199 4.27 -7.50 14.26
CA VAL A 199 5.34 -6.54 14.55
C VAL A 199 4.85 -5.12 14.30
N PHE A 200 4.87 -4.30 15.35
CA PHE A 200 4.62 -2.87 15.28
C PHE A 200 5.92 -2.11 15.15
N VAL A 201 6.02 -1.25 14.14
CA VAL A 201 7.16 -0.35 13.94
C VAL A 201 6.69 1.10 14.00
N SER A 202 7.42 1.94 14.74
CA SER A 202 7.04 3.33 15.02
C SER A 202 7.34 4.32 13.89
N ASP A 203 7.93 3.83 12.80
CA ASP A 203 8.21 4.58 11.58
C ASP A 203 8.04 3.68 10.37
N HIS A 204 7.30 4.14 9.36
CA HIS A 204 7.22 3.43 8.08
C HIS A 204 8.47 3.64 7.22
N SER A 205 9.22 4.71 7.45
CA SER A 205 10.42 5.05 6.67
C SER A 205 11.53 4.01 6.82
N VAL A 206 11.46 3.14 7.83
CA VAL A 206 12.41 2.03 8.01
C VAL A 206 12.45 1.08 6.81
N LEU A 207 11.35 1.00 6.05
CA LEU A 207 11.21 0.22 4.83
C LEU A 207 11.46 1.05 3.55
N ALA A 208 11.81 2.33 3.68
CA ALA A 208 12.05 3.20 2.54
C ALA A 208 13.36 2.87 1.83
N ASN A 209 13.40 3.02 0.51
CA ASN A 209 14.58 2.75 -0.32
C ASN A 209 15.87 3.43 0.19
N HIS A 210 15.75 4.65 0.73
CA HIS A 210 16.91 5.42 1.21
C HIS A 210 17.44 4.97 2.59
N LEU A 211 16.76 4.02 3.26
CA LEU A 211 17.23 3.34 4.47
C LEU A 211 17.38 1.83 4.25
N TRP A 212 16.90 1.27 3.15
CA TRP A 212 16.92 -0.17 2.91
C TRP A 212 18.33 -0.73 2.71
N ASN A 213 19.17 -0.03 1.93
CA ASN A 213 20.50 -0.49 1.57
C ASN A 213 21.54 0.59 1.87
N GLN A 214 22.71 0.17 2.37
CA GLN A 214 23.85 1.05 2.64
C GLN A 214 24.23 1.94 1.46
N THR A 215 24.35 1.39 0.25
CA THR A 215 24.78 2.14 -0.94
C THR A 215 23.85 3.33 -1.21
N ILE A 216 22.53 3.11 -1.17
CA ILE A 216 21.54 4.19 -1.34
C ILE A 216 21.55 5.14 -0.13
N GLY A 217 21.77 4.60 1.07
CA GLY A 217 21.95 5.39 2.29
C GLY A 217 23.09 6.41 2.16
N GLU A 218 24.25 5.95 1.71
CA GLU A 218 25.45 6.77 1.48
C GLU A 218 25.24 7.79 0.36
N GLU A 219 24.62 7.39 -0.76
CA GLU A 219 24.24 8.30 -1.85
C GLU A 219 23.30 9.43 -1.38
N THR A 220 22.43 9.12 -0.41
CA THR A 220 21.53 10.11 0.21
C THR A 220 22.12 10.76 1.46
N GLY A 221 23.44 10.63 1.66
CA GLY A 221 24.26 11.37 2.61
C GLY A 221 24.37 10.77 4.01
N LYS A 222 23.81 9.58 4.30
CA LYS A 222 23.83 8.99 5.64
C LYS A 222 25.26 8.58 6.00
N GLN A 223 25.65 8.87 7.24
CA GLN A 223 27.04 8.74 7.68
C GLN A 223 27.21 7.50 8.56
N GLN A 224 28.27 6.73 8.30
CA GLN A 224 28.73 5.63 9.16
C GLN A 224 29.41 6.16 10.43
N CYS A 225 29.56 5.33 11.47
CA CYS A 225 30.17 5.73 12.73
C CYS A 225 31.60 6.27 12.61
N GLU A 226 32.37 5.81 11.61
CA GLU A 226 33.71 6.32 11.28
C GLU A 226 33.73 7.81 10.90
N SER A 227 32.57 8.37 10.54
CA SER A 227 32.46 9.76 10.10
C SER A 227 32.84 10.74 11.22
N PRO A 228 33.65 11.78 10.92
CA PRO A 228 34.04 12.78 11.92
C PRO A 228 32.85 13.55 12.51
N TYR A 229 31.68 13.48 11.86
CA TYR A 229 30.47 14.18 12.29
C TYR A 229 29.88 13.65 13.59
N TYR A 230 30.13 12.39 13.97
CA TYR A 230 29.72 11.89 15.29
C TYR A 230 30.57 12.46 16.44
N VAL A 231 31.83 12.83 16.15
CA VAL A 231 32.74 13.46 17.13
C VAL A 231 32.56 14.97 17.19
N SER A 232 32.35 15.61 16.04
CA SER A 232 32.09 17.04 15.93
C SER A 232 31.13 17.30 14.78
N ASN A 233 29.84 17.37 15.10
CA ASN A 233 28.81 17.66 14.12
C ASN A 233 28.81 19.14 13.68
N ALA A 234 27.84 19.52 12.84
CA ALA A 234 27.70 20.88 12.33
C ALA A 234 27.50 21.95 13.42
N LEU A 235 27.17 21.56 14.66
CA LEU A 235 27.05 22.45 15.82
C LEU A 235 28.27 22.38 16.76
N GLY A 236 29.29 21.56 16.45
CA GLY A 236 30.46 21.35 17.29
C GLY A 236 30.22 20.45 18.51
N ASN A 237 29.13 19.67 18.50
CA ASN A 237 28.79 18.72 19.55
C ASN A 237 29.13 17.29 19.13
N SER A 238 29.42 16.44 20.11
CA SER A 238 29.60 14.99 19.95
C SER A 238 28.35 14.24 20.43
N HIS A 239 28.00 13.12 19.80
CA HIS A 239 26.94 12.23 20.28
C HIS A 239 27.27 10.77 19.97
N ALA A 240 26.43 9.85 20.45
CA ALA A 240 26.66 8.42 20.29
C ALA A 240 26.31 7.93 18.87
N CYS A 241 27.08 6.96 18.41
CA CYS A 241 26.77 6.15 17.23
C CYS A 241 26.50 4.69 17.65
N TRP A 242 25.97 3.85 16.76
CA TRP A 242 25.63 2.46 17.10
C TRP A 242 26.83 1.60 17.50
N ASP A 243 28.05 1.95 17.10
CA ASP A 243 29.30 1.33 17.55
C ASP A 243 29.56 1.52 19.07
N SER A 244 28.90 2.51 19.69
CA SER A 244 28.92 2.65 21.17
C SER A 244 28.04 1.63 21.88
N ALA A 245 27.07 1.04 21.18
CA ALA A 245 26.14 0.06 21.71
C ALA A 245 26.50 -1.38 21.29
N LEU A 246 27.17 -1.55 20.15
CA LEU A 246 27.52 -2.84 19.56
C LEU A 246 29.04 -2.96 19.43
N PHE A 247 29.62 -4.04 19.94
CA PHE A 247 31.05 -4.30 19.94
C PHE A 247 31.37 -5.53 19.09
N SER A 248 32.10 -5.35 18.00
CA SER A 248 32.61 -6.48 17.22
C SER A 248 33.70 -7.23 17.97
N SER A 249 33.60 -8.56 18.04
CA SER A 249 34.63 -9.44 18.62
C SER A 249 35.96 -9.38 17.87
N ASP A 250 35.92 -9.02 16.58
CA ASP A 250 37.09 -8.87 15.72
C ASP A 250 37.80 -7.52 15.91
N GLY A 251 37.27 -6.63 16.76
CA GLY A 251 37.80 -5.27 16.96
C GLY A 251 37.62 -4.33 15.76
N ARG A 252 36.76 -4.69 14.81
CA ARG A 252 36.33 -3.84 13.69
C ARG A 252 35.11 -3.00 14.11
N GLU A 253 34.95 -1.84 13.51
CA GLU A 253 33.76 -1.01 13.73
C GLU A 253 32.51 -1.69 13.17
N VAL A 254 31.37 -1.47 13.80
CA VAL A 254 30.08 -2.00 13.35
C VAL A 254 29.54 -1.11 12.25
N GLU A 255 29.48 -1.63 11.02
CA GLU A 255 28.91 -0.94 9.86
C GLU A 255 27.39 -1.10 9.78
N TRP A 256 26.70 -0.04 9.36
CA TRP A 256 25.28 -0.12 9.01
C TRP A 256 25.14 -0.46 7.52
N ASN A 257 24.66 -1.69 7.26
CA ASN A 257 24.48 -2.25 5.91
C ASN A 257 23.13 -1.86 5.25
N GLY A 258 22.37 -0.94 5.87
CA GLY A 258 20.96 -0.72 5.57
C GLY A 258 20.05 -1.43 6.55
N ASN A 259 18.77 -1.06 6.56
CA ASN A 259 17.74 -1.72 7.36
C ASN A 259 17.29 -3.08 6.74
N GLY A 260 17.59 -3.31 5.46
CA GLY A 260 17.18 -4.51 4.72
C GLY A 260 17.57 -5.82 5.41
N PRO A 261 18.85 -6.05 5.74
CA PRO A 261 19.28 -7.29 6.42
C PRO A 261 18.53 -7.58 7.73
N TYR A 262 18.21 -6.55 8.50
CA TYR A 262 17.42 -6.69 9.72
C TYR A 262 16.00 -7.15 9.43
N PHE A 263 15.30 -6.49 8.51
CA PHE A 263 13.92 -6.85 8.17
C PHE A 263 13.83 -8.19 7.44
N GLU A 264 14.79 -8.52 6.58
CA GLU A 264 14.88 -9.84 5.95
C GLU A 264 15.03 -10.95 6.99
N ALA A 265 15.92 -10.78 7.97
CA ALA A 265 16.09 -11.73 9.07
C ALA A 265 14.84 -11.81 9.97
N LEU A 266 14.22 -10.68 10.28
CA LEU A 266 12.97 -10.62 11.03
C LEU A 266 11.83 -11.35 10.31
N PHE A 267 11.67 -11.13 9.00
CA PHE A 267 10.62 -11.80 8.22
C PHE A 267 10.90 -13.30 8.10
N TYR A 268 12.16 -13.69 7.92
CA TYR A 268 12.53 -15.10 7.88
C TYR A 268 12.16 -15.81 9.18
N ASP A 269 12.50 -15.22 10.32
CA ASP A 269 12.18 -15.76 11.64
C ASP A 269 10.67 -15.80 11.89
N MET A 270 9.95 -14.73 11.55
CA MET A 270 8.49 -14.68 11.64
C MET A 270 7.79 -15.73 10.78
N MET A 271 8.41 -16.30 9.75
CA MET A 271 7.76 -17.28 8.88
C MET A 271 7.85 -18.73 9.41
N GLU A 272 8.52 -18.95 10.55
CA GLU A 272 8.64 -20.26 11.22
C GLU A 272 9.15 -21.38 10.27
N PHE A 273 10.14 -21.06 9.42
CA PHE A 273 10.70 -22.04 8.47
C PHE A 273 11.41 -23.23 9.15
N ASP A 274 11.62 -23.17 10.45
CA ASP A 274 12.15 -24.22 11.32
C ASP A 274 11.08 -25.12 11.93
N ASN A 275 9.78 -24.84 11.72
CA ASN A 275 8.69 -25.69 12.17
C ASN A 275 8.67 -27.02 11.38
N GLU A 276 8.82 -28.15 12.09
CA GLU A 276 8.85 -29.48 11.48
C GLU A 276 7.45 -30.05 11.15
N GLU A 277 6.38 -29.45 11.68
CA GLU A 277 4.99 -29.90 11.50
C GLU A 277 4.37 -29.44 10.18
N ILE A 278 4.86 -28.32 9.63
CA ILE A 278 4.39 -27.74 8.37
C ILE A 278 4.97 -28.46 7.15
N THR A 279 4.35 -28.26 5.98
CA THR A 279 4.79 -28.92 4.74
C THR A 279 6.26 -28.64 4.43
N THR A 280 6.97 -29.69 4.00
CA THR A 280 8.39 -29.56 3.61
C THR A 280 8.62 -28.63 2.42
N LYS A 281 7.56 -28.26 1.67
CA LYS A 281 7.63 -27.23 0.63
C LYS A 281 7.89 -25.85 1.24
N VAL A 282 7.26 -25.55 2.38
CA VAL A 282 7.43 -24.27 3.07
C VAL A 282 8.85 -24.15 3.61
N THR A 283 9.35 -25.20 4.25
CA THR A 283 10.68 -25.18 4.89
C THR A 283 11.85 -25.29 3.91
N ARG A 284 11.66 -25.91 2.73
CA ARG A 284 12.74 -26.08 1.73
C ARG A 284 12.83 -24.97 0.70
N ASP A 285 11.71 -24.35 0.36
CA ASP A 285 11.64 -23.35 -0.71
C ASP A 285 11.18 -21.98 -0.14
N PRO A 286 11.92 -21.37 0.81
CA PRO A 286 11.53 -20.10 1.43
C PRO A 286 11.44 -18.95 0.40
N SER A 287 12.12 -19.08 -0.74
CA SER A 287 12.07 -18.11 -1.84
C SER A 287 10.73 -18.08 -2.60
N GLU A 288 9.86 -19.09 -2.41
CA GLU A 288 8.57 -19.17 -3.10
C GLU A 288 7.45 -18.40 -2.36
N PHE A 289 7.73 -17.89 -1.15
CA PHE A 289 6.79 -17.10 -0.36
C PHE A 289 6.83 -15.63 -0.76
N ASN A 290 5.64 -15.04 -0.90
CA ASN A 290 5.50 -13.65 -1.30
C ASN A 290 5.22 -12.76 -0.10
N LEU A 291 6.04 -11.74 0.08
CA LEU A 291 5.76 -10.65 1.01
C LEU A 291 4.79 -9.66 0.35
N VAL A 292 3.62 -9.48 0.96
CA VAL A 292 2.59 -8.54 0.45
C VAL A 292 2.72 -7.20 1.18
N PHE A 293 3.16 -6.17 0.46
CA PHE A 293 3.11 -4.80 0.93
C PHE A 293 1.73 -4.21 0.67
N ASP A 294 0.97 -4.00 1.74
CA ASP A 294 -0.26 -3.22 1.69
C ASP A 294 0.03 -1.74 2.03
N GLU A 295 0.00 -0.90 1.00
CA GLU A 295 0.00 0.57 1.06
C GLU A 295 -1.37 1.15 0.67
N SER A 296 -2.39 0.31 0.43
CA SER A 296 -3.64 0.71 -0.26
C SER A 296 -4.50 1.74 0.49
N ARG A 297 -4.14 2.09 1.72
CA ARG A 297 -4.82 3.07 2.57
C ARG A 297 -4.37 4.48 2.25
N HIS A 298 -4.60 4.93 1.01
CA HIS A 298 -4.41 6.32 0.62
C HIS A 298 -5.73 7.10 0.64
N VAL A 299 -5.67 8.40 0.94
CA VAL A 299 -6.84 9.26 0.79
C VAL A 299 -7.14 9.49 -0.69
N SER A 300 -8.22 8.90 -1.19
CA SER A 300 -8.83 9.29 -2.46
C SER A 300 -9.05 10.80 -2.47
N SER A 301 -8.72 11.47 -3.58
CA SER A 301 -8.97 12.92 -3.75
C SER A 301 -10.37 13.32 -3.25
N ALA A 302 -10.53 14.51 -2.66
CA ALA A 302 -11.79 14.95 -2.07
C ALA A 302 -13.02 14.85 -3.01
N LEU A 303 -12.79 14.83 -4.34
CA LEU A 303 -13.82 14.65 -5.36
C LEU A 303 -14.27 13.19 -5.54
N SER A 304 -13.41 12.20 -5.30
CA SER A 304 -13.68 10.77 -5.47
C SER A 304 -13.93 10.02 -4.15
N SER A 305 -13.52 10.59 -3.02
CA SER A 305 -13.75 10.05 -1.66
C SER A 305 -15.19 9.56 -1.42
N PRO A 306 -16.26 10.34 -1.68
CA PRO A 306 -17.63 9.86 -1.44
C PRO A 306 -18.04 8.70 -2.37
N PHE A 307 -17.44 8.61 -3.56
CA PHE A 307 -17.71 7.51 -4.48
C PHE A 307 -17.00 6.22 -4.05
N THR A 308 -15.73 6.32 -3.64
CA THR A 308 -14.97 5.17 -3.13
C THR A 308 -15.53 4.65 -1.82
N GLU A 309 -15.96 5.52 -0.92
CA GLU A 309 -16.60 5.15 0.34
C GLU A 309 -17.97 4.50 0.10
N ALA A 310 -18.79 5.05 -0.81
CA ALA A 310 -20.08 4.44 -1.16
C ALA A 310 -19.91 3.06 -1.82
N ILE A 311 -18.93 2.88 -2.71
CA ILE A 311 -18.65 1.57 -3.29
C ILE A 311 -18.10 0.61 -2.24
N GLY A 312 -17.17 1.04 -1.40
CA GLY A 312 -16.62 0.22 -0.31
C GLY A 312 -17.73 -0.25 0.65
N ALA A 313 -18.61 0.66 1.06
CA ALA A 313 -19.78 0.31 1.86
C ALA A 313 -20.70 -0.67 1.12
N VAL A 314 -21.03 -0.44 -0.15
CA VAL A 314 -21.85 -1.39 -0.92
C VAL A 314 -21.19 -2.76 -1.01
N VAL A 315 -19.89 -2.83 -1.26
CA VAL A 315 -19.14 -4.10 -1.32
C VAL A 315 -19.15 -4.81 0.03
N LEU A 316 -18.86 -4.11 1.13
CA LEU A 316 -18.93 -4.66 2.48
C LEU A 316 -20.33 -5.16 2.83
N LEU A 317 -21.36 -4.35 2.55
CA LEU A 317 -22.77 -4.71 2.74
C LEU A 317 -23.18 -5.92 1.87
N THR A 318 -22.50 -6.19 0.74
CA THR A 318 -22.73 -7.40 -0.08
C THR A 318 -21.85 -8.59 0.29
N SER A 319 -20.81 -8.39 1.11
CA SER A 319 -19.88 -9.43 1.55
C SER A 319 -20.39 -10.22 2.75
N ASP A 320 -21.14 -9.56 3.64
CA ASP A 320 -21.83 -10.22 4.74
C ASP A 320 -22.94 -11.15 4.19
N ASN A 321 -22.91 -12.41 4.63
CA ASN A 321 -23.81 -13.44 4.13
C ASN A 321 -25.29 -13.11 4.43
N VAL A 322 -25.59 -12.58 5.61
CA VAL A 322 -26.96 -12.19 6.02
C VAL A 322 -27.40 -10.94 5.28
N LEU A 323 -26.52 -9.95 5.21
CA LEU A 323 -26.86 -8.65 4.63
C LEU A 323 -27.04 -8.72 3.10
N LYS A 324 -26.26 -9.57 2.44
CA LYS A 324 -26.44 -9.95 1.03
C LYS A 324 -27.84 -10.50 0.77
N TRP A 325 -28.35 -11.40 1.62
CA TRP A 325 -29.70 -11.92 1.50
C TRP A 325 -30.75 -10.82 1.71
N LEU A 326 -30.52 -9.91 2.64
CA LEU A 326 -31.43 -8.79 2.94
C LEU A 326 -31.57 -7.83 1.74
N ILE A 327 -30.46 -7.49 1.06
CA ILE A 327 -30.47 -6.66 -0.16
C ILE A 327 -31.22 -7.37 -1.29
N ILE A 328 -30.93 -8.66 -1.52
CA ILE A 328 -31.60 -9.45 -2.57
C ILE A 328 -33.10 -9.54 -2.30
N LEU A 329 -33.51 -9.74 -1.04
CA LEU A 329 -34.92 -9.85 -0.65
C LEU A 329 -35.64 -8.49 -0.80
N ASN A 330 -34.99 -7.38 -0.46
CA ASN A 330 -35.55 -6.04 -0.64
C ASN A 330 -35.71 -5.69 -2.13
N LEU A 331 -34.71 -6.01 -2.96
CA LEU A 331 -34.81 -5.82 -4.42
C LEU A 331 -35.92 -6.69 -5.02
N PHE A 332 -36.06 -7.93 -4.56
CA PHE A 332 -37.15 -8.82 -4.97
C PHE A 332 -38.52 -8.28 -4.54
N ALA A 333 -38.63 -7.74 -3.32
CA ALA A 333 -39.85 -7.10 -2.83
C ALA A 333 -40.23 -5.86 -3.66
N LEU A 334 -39.27 -4.99 -3.98
CA LEU A 334 -39.49 -3.84 -4.87
C LEU A 334 -39.93 -4.28 -6.27
N LEU A 335 -39.30 -5.32 -6.83
CA LEU A 335 -39.69 -5.89 -8.12
C LEU A 335 -41.11 -6.46 -8.05
N ALA A 336 -41.46 -7.19 -6.98
CA ALA A 336 -42.80 -7.75 -6.79
C ALA A 336 -43.87 -6.65 -6.66
N ILE A 337 -43.59 -5.58 -5.91
CA ILE A 337 -44.44 -4.39 -5.82
C ILE A 337 -44.58 -3.73 -7.19
N ALA A 338 -43.49 -3.55 -7.94
CA ALA A 338 -43.53 -2.97 -9.28
C ALA A 338 -44.38 -3.81 -10.25
N ILE A 339 -44.23 -5.14 -10.21
CA ILE A 339 -45.02 -6.08 -11.02
C ILE A 339 -46.51 -6.05 -10.62
N MET A 340 -46.81 -5.79 -9.35
CA MET A 340 -48.17 -5.72 -8.81
C MET A 340 -48.85 -4.37 -9.10
N VAL A 341 -48.12 -3.26 -9.06
CA VAL A 341 -48.65 -1.90 -9.25
C VAL A 341 -48.92 -1.58 -10.73
N VAL A 342 -48.23 -2.23 -11.67
CA VAL A 342 -48.43 -2.01 -13.12
C VAL A 342 -49.66 -2.80 -13.62
N PRO A 343 -50.81 -2.15 -13.90
CA PRO A 343 -52.09 -2.82 -14.17
C PRO A 343 -52.19 -3.37 -15.59
N GLU A 344 -51.43 -2.82 -16.53
CA GLU A 344 -51.37 -3.25 -17.93
C GLU A 344 -49.96 -3.71 -18.25
N LYS A 345 -49.73 -5.01 -18.12
CA LYS A 345 -48.54 -5.65 -18.66
C LYS A 345 -48.73 -5.75 -20.17
N GLU A 346 -48.30 -4.74 -20.92
CA GLU A 346 -48.03 -4.94 -22.35
C GLU A 346 -47.14 -6.17 -22.48
N ASN A 347 -47.39 -7.01 -23.49
CA ASN A 347 -46.71 -8.28 -23.64
C ASN A 347 -45.21 -8.01 -23.80
N TRP A 348 -44.43 -8.07 -22.72
CA TRP A 348 -42.97 -8.01 -22.74
C TRP A 348 -42.49 -9.33 -23.34
N ARG A 349 -42.78 -9.50 -24.62
CA ARG A 349 -42.18 -10.51 -25.44
C ARG A 349 -40.73 -10.07 -25.55
N HIS A 350 -39.85 -10.70 -24.78
CA HIS A 350 -38.44 -10.70 -25.11
C HIS A 350 -38.33 -11.27 -26.53
N VAL A 351 -38.36 -10.40 -27.55
CA VAL A 351 -37.98 -10.77 -28.91
C VAL A 351 -36.46 -10.71 -28.96
N PHE A 352 -35.82 -11.59 -28.18
CA PHE A 352 -34.49 -12.07 -28.52
C PHE A 352 -34.71 -13.28 -29.43
N ASP A 353 -34.81 -13.00 -30.72
CA ASP A 353 -34.83 -14.03 -31.74
C ASP A 353 -33.40 -14.58 -31.90
N LEU A 354 -33.09 -15.67 -31.19
CA LEU A 354 -31.80 -16.38 -31.28
C LEU A 354 -31.53 -16.95 -32.68
N THR A 355 -32.54 -16.99 -33.57
CA THR A 355 -32.36 -17.41 -34.97
C THR A 355 -32.00 -16.25 -35.90
N ARG A 356 -32.15 -15.01 -35.42
CA ARG A 356 -31.73 -13.78 -36.10
C ARG A 356 -30.55 -13.18 -35.34
N PHE A 357 -29.38 -13.80 -35.48
CA PHE A 357 -28.11 -13.14 -35.17
C PHE A 357 -27.98 -11.89 -36.06
N ARG A 358 -28.38 -10.73 -35.55
CA ARG A 358 -27.79 -9.48 -36.05
C ARG A 358 -26.40 -9.45 -35.46
N GLU A 359 -25.39 -9.69 -36.30
CA GLU A 359 -24.00 -9.42 -35.94
C GLU A 359 -23.93 -8.09 -35.19
N ARG A 360 -23.28 -8.11 -34.03
CA ARG A 360 -22.96 -6.90 -33.28
C ARG A 360 -22.24 -5.99 -34.28
N PRO A 361 -22.74 -4.77 -34.58
CA PRO A 361 -22.05 -3.89 -35.51
C PRO A 361 -20.62 -3.76 -35.02
N THR A 362 -19.68 -4.11 -35.88
CA THR A 362 -18.25 -4.09 -35.58
C THR A 362 -17.91 -2.75 -34.96
N LYS A 363 -17.10 -2.77 -33.90
CA LYS A 363 -16.70 -1.56 -33.18
C LYS A 363 -16.19 -0.58 -34.23
N ILE A 364 -16.89 0.54 -34.31
CA ILE A 364 -16.68 1.56 -35.32
C ILE A 364 -15.19 1.96 -35.32
N ASP A 365 -14.49 1.69 -36.43
CA ASP A 365 -13.10 2.11 -36.57
C ASP A 365 -13.04 3.65 -36.63
N THR A 366 -12.28 4.25 -35.73
CA THR A 366 -12.06 5.69 -35.65
C THR A 366 -11.36 6.22 -36.89
N SER A 367 -10.53 5.41 -37.54
CA SER A 367 -9.84 5.78 -38.79
C SER A 367 -10.82 6.02 -39.95
N GLN A 368 -11.96 5.34 -39.95
CA GLN A 368 -12.99 5.42 -41.00
C GLN A 368 -14.07 6.47 -40.71
N TYR A 369 -13.88 7.35 -39.73
CA TYR A 369 -14.88 8.34 -39.33
C TYR A 369 -15.19 9.35 -40.45
N GLN A 370 -14.16 9.92 -41.07
CA GLN A 370 -14.33 10.89 -42.16
C GLN A 370 -15.07 10.29 -43.37
N MET A 371 -14.71 9.08 -43.79
CA MET A 371 -15.35 8.39 -44.92
C MET A 371 -16.86 8.23 -44.68
N ARG A 372 -17.26 7.83 -43.47
CA ARG A 372 -18.67 7.66 -43.12
C ARG A 372 -19.45 8.95 -43.03
N VAL A 373 -18.84 10.04 -42.56
CA VAL A 373 -19.47 11.37 -42.59
C VAL A 373 -19.72 11.80 -44.03
N ARG A 374 -18.76 11.56 -44.93
CA ARG A 374 -18.91 11.84 -46.37
C ARG A 374 -19.98 10.97 -47.03
N GLU A 375 -20.01 9.67 -46.76
CA GLU A 375 -21.04 8.77 -47.28
C GLU A 375 -22.44 9.12 -46.76
N ALA A 376 -22.56 9.43 -45.47
CA ALA A 376 -23.83 9.88 -44.88
C ALA A 376 -24.31 11.18 -45.51
N PHE A 377 -23.39 12.13 -45.77
CA PHE A 377 -23.71 13.36 -46.46
C PHE A 377 -24.16 13.10 -47.91
N LEU A 378 -23.43 12.28 -48.68
CA LEU A 378 -23.82 11.93 -50.06
C LEU A 378 -25.16 11.20 -50.11
N SER A 379 -25.45 10.31 -49.14
CA SER A 379 -26.77 9.68 -49.02
C SER A 379 -27.86 10.71 -48.72
N LYS A 380 -27.56 11.73 -47.90
CA LYS A 380 -28.49 12.83 -47.65
C LYS A 380 -28.72 13.68 -48.91
N VAL A 381 -27.68 13.97 -49.69
CA VAL A 381 -27.80 14.66 -50.99
C VAL A 381 -28.67 13.84 -51.95
N ARG A 382 -28.44 12.53 -52.01
CA ARG A 382 -29.25 11.62 -52.82
C ARG A 382 -30.72 11.65 -52.42
N GLN A 383 -31.01 11.51 -51.13
CA GLN A 383 -32.38 11.50 -50.62
C GLN A 383 -33.07 12.86 -50.79
N PHE A 384 -32.35 13.96 -50.59
CA PHE A 384 -32.91 15.30 -50.76
C PHE A 384 -33.29 15.60 -52.21
N ASN A 385 -32.59 15.02 -53.19
CA ASN A 385 -32.90 15.18 -54.61
C ASN A 385 -33.81 14.05 -55.15
N ASP A 386 -34.43 13.24 -54.28
CA ASP A 386 -35.28 12.09 -54.63
C ASP A 386 -34.67 11.11 -55.64
N LEU A 387 -33.35 10.94 -55.61
CA LEU A 387 -32.63 10.05 -56.51
C LEU A 387 -32.56 8.63 -55.95
N THR A 388 -32.79 7.63 -56.81
CA THR A 388 -32.48 6.24 -56.47
C THR A 388 -30.96 6.03 -56.37
N ARG A 389 -30.53 4.93 -55.73
CA ARG A 389 -29.10 4.63 -55.57
C ARG A 389 -28.39 4.48 -56.92
N ASP A 390 -29.06 3.88 -57.90
CA ASP A 390 -28.51 3.65 -59.24
C ASP A 390 -28.46 4.94 -60.08
N GLU A 391 -29.45 5.82 -59.94
CA GLU A 391 -29.44 7.14 -60.59
C GLU A 391 -28.34 8.03 -60.01
N PHE A 392 -28.16 8.01 -58.69
CA PHE A 392 -27.11 8.80 -58.03
C PHE A 392 -25.71 8.32 -58.41
N ALA A 393 -25.51 7.00 -58.55
CA ALA A 393 -24.23 6.43 -58.99
C ALA A 393 -23.87 6.80 -60.44
N ARG A 394 -24.87 7.14 -61.28
CA ARG A 394 -24.66 7.61 -62.66
C ARG A 394 -24.33 9.09 -62.76
N LYS A 395 -24.49 9.87 -61.67
CA LYS A 395 -24.17 11.30 -61.66
C LYS A 395 -22.67 11.52 -61.56
N THR A 396 -22.17 12.48 -62.33
CA THR A 396 -20.77 12.87 -62.27
C THR A 396 -20.49 13.62 -60.96
N PRO A 397 -19.27 13.57 -60.40
CA PRO A 397 -18.92 14.33 -59.21
C PRO A 397 -19.22 15.83 -59.33
N ALA A 398 -19.06 16.41 -60.52
CA ALA A 398 -19.36 17.82 -60.79
C ALA A 398 -20.86 18.14 -60.66
N GLU A 399 -21.74 17.25 -61.16
CA GLU A 399 -23.19 17.39 -60.96
C GLU A 399 -23.56 17.29 -59.48
N ILE A 400 -22.92 16.38 -58.73
CA ILE A 400 -23.14 16.23 -57.28
C ILE A 400 -22.73 17.51 -56.53
N MET A 401 -21.59 18.11 -56.89
CA MET A 401 -21.15 19.37 -56.29
C MET A 401 -22.11 20.53 -56.62
N TYR A 402 -22.64 20.57 -57.85
CA TYR A 402 -23.65 21.55 -58.23
C TYR A 402 -24.98 21.37 -57.46
N MET A 403 -25.34 20.14 -57.07
CA MET A 403 -26.51 19.88 -56.23
C MET A 403 -26.34 20.38 -54.78
N VAL A 404 -25.11 20.42 -54.25
CA VAL A 404 -24.82 20.84 -52.87
C VAL A 404 -24.85 22.35 -52.68
N LYS A 405 -24.31 23.12 -53.64
CA LYS A 405 -24.32 24.61 -53.66
C LYS A 405 -23.67 25.33 -52.46
N ASP A 406 -23.10 24.61 -51.49
CA ASP A 406 -22.36 25.17 -50.35
C ASP A 406 -20.85 24.90 -50.52
N PRO A 407 -19.99 25.94 -50.59
CA PRO A 407 -18.55 25.78 -50.81
C PRO A 407 -17.84 24.89 -49.79
N ARG A 408 -18.21 24.96 -48.50
CA ARG A 408 -17.55 24.19 -47.43
C ARG A 408 -17.93 22.71 -47.47
N LEU A 409 -19.18 22.41 -47.86
CA LEU A 409 -19.64 21.04 -48.03
C LEU A 409 -19.18 20.43 -49.35
N VAL A 410 -18.95 21.25 -50.38
CA VAL A 410 -18.30 20.83 -51.62
C VAL A 410 -16.86 20.43 -51.36
N GLU A 411 -16.11 21.15 -50.50
CA GLU A 411 -14.73 20.79 -50.12
C GLU A 411 -14.66 19.41 -49.47
N LEU A 412 -15.64 19.06 -48.62
CA LEU A 412 -15.73 17.73 -47.99
C LEU A 412 -15.90 16.59 -49.02
N ILE A 413 -16.56 16.86 -50.15
CA ILE A 413 -16.77 15.89 -51.24
C ILE A 413 -15.60 15.90 -52.23
N SER A 414 -15.02 17.06 -52.52
CA SER A 414 -14.05 17.22 -53.61
C SER A 414 -12.61 16.98 -53.18
N SER A 415 -12.26 17.36 -51.96
CA SER A 415 -10.88 17.30 -51.50
C SER A 415 -10.51 15.90 -51.02
N ASN A 416 -9.28 15.50 -51.32
CA ASN A 416 -8.65 14.31 -50.74
C ASN A 416 -7.96 14.63 -49.39
N ARG A 417 -8.34 15.76 -48.78
CA ARG A 417 -7.77 16.25 -47.52
C ARG A 417 -8.30 15.42 -46.36
N SER A 418 -7.42 15.01 -45.45
CA SER A 418 -7.82 14.43 -44.17
C SER A 418 -8.31 15.55 -43.24
N TYR A 419 -9.53 15.43 -42.72
CA TYR A 419 -10.06 16.36 -41.72
C TYR A 419 -9.75 15.83 -40.32
N SER A 420 -9.39 16.71 -39.38
CA SER A 420 -9.29 16.32 -37.97
C SER A 420 -10.67 16.08 -37.35
N ASN A 421 -10.72 15.39 -36.21
CA ASN A 421 -11.98 15.14 -35.52
C ASN A 421 -12.65 16.44 -35.03
N GLU A 422 -11.86 17.45 -34.69
CA GLU A 422 -12.32 18.79 -34.28
C GLU A 422 -12.93 19.54 -35.48
N GLU A 423 -12.26 19.53 -36.64
CA GLU A 423 -12.78 20.16 -37.86
C GLU A 423 -14.11 19.49 -38.31
N LEU A 424 -14.20 18.16 -38.25
CA LEU A 424 -15.44 17.45 -38.58
C LEU A 424 -16.60 17.82 -37.64
N ARG A 425 -16.33 18.09 -36.36
CA ARG A 425 -17.37 18.55 -35.41
C ARG A 425 -17.97 19.89 -35.79
N GLU A 426 -17.21 20.78 -36.45
CA GLU A 426 -17.72 22.05 -36.95
C GLU A 426 -18.54 21.90 -38.24
N VAL A 427 -18.18 20.94 -39.10
CA VAL A 427 -18.86 20.68 -40.38
C VAL A 427 -20.18 19.91 -40.19
N ILE A 428 -20.28 19.03 -39.19
CA ILE A 428 -21.49 18.22 -38.92
C ILE A 428 -22.77 19.07 -38.72
N PRO A 429 -22.77 20.16 -37.92
CA PRO A 429 -23.92 21.06 -37.83
C PRO A 429 -24.35 21.64 -39.17
N GLN A 430 -23.41 21.96 -40.06
CA GLN A 430 -23.69 22.46 -41.41
C GLN A 430 -24.34 21.37 -42.27
N ILE A 431 -23.80 20.14 -42.25
CA ILE A 431 -24.43 18.97 -42.90
C ILE A 431 -25.86 18.76 -42.39
N ARG A 432 -26.10 18.90 -41.07
CA ARG A 432 -27.45 18.73 -40.49
C ARG A 432 -28.43 19.80 -40.96
N ARG A 433 -27.98 21.04 -41.14
CA ARG A 433 -28.78 22.16 -41.64
C ARG A 433 -28.98 22.13 -43.16
N TRP A 434 -28.04 21.57 -43.91
CA TRP A 434 -28.14 21.46 -45.36
C TRP A 434 -29.39 20.66 -45.78
N GLY A 435 -30.22 21.21 -46.68
CA GLY A 435 -31.48 20.59 -47.12
C GLY A 435 -32.63 20.66 -46.09
N LYS A 436 -32.51 21.48 -45.05
CA LYS A 436 -33.65 22.03 -44.29
C LYS A 436 -33.87 23.46 -44.74
#